data_AF-W2CBW5-F1
#
_entry.id   AF-W2CBW5-F1
#
_cell.length_a   1.000
_cell.length_b   1.000
_cell.length_c   1.000
_cell.angle_alpha   90.00
_cell.angle_beta   90.00
_cell.angle_gamma   90.00
#
_symmetry.space_group_name_H-M   'P 1'
#
loop_
_entity.id
_entity.type
_entity.pdbx_description
1 polymer ?
#
loop_
_entity_poly.entity_id
_entity_poly.type
_entity_poly.pdbx_seq_one_letter_code
_entity_poly.pdbx_strand_id
1 'polypeptide(L)'
;METIAQTPKKRAAFNLSVGLLDRLKKKAAEEHQSVDDFVESILLDAIYYEPNEATLEAIEEARSGRYAGTLDASSFEAFMKSIEAIED
;
A
#
# COMPACT_ATOMS: atom_id res chain seq x y z
N MET A 1 -10.39 -14.43 1.10
CA MET A 1 -10.57 -13.29 2.03
C MET A 1 -11.68 -12.42 1.45
N GLU A 2 -12.73 -12.10 2.21
CA GLU A 2 -13.65 -11.04 1.79
C GLU A 2 -12.86 -9.73 1.77
N THR A 3 -12.83 -9.05 0.63
CA THR A 3 -12.27 -7.71 0.57
C THR A 3 -13.19 -6.79 1.38
N ILE A 4 -12.63 -6.00 2.29
CA ILE A 4 -13.41 -5.08 3.14
C ILE A 4 -14.33 -4.19 2.28
N ALA A 5 -13.88 -3.86 1.07
CA ALA A 5 -14.61 -3.13 0.04
C ALA A 5 -15.91 -3.80 -0.47
N GLN A 6 -16.11 -5.10 -0.24
CA GLN A 6 -17.32 -5.85 -0.66
C GLN A 6 -18.31 -6.06 0.50
N THR A 7 -18.00 -5.59 1.70
CA THR A 7 -18.88 -5.73 2.87
C THR A 7 -20.00 -4.68 2.86
N PRO A 8 -21.20 -4.98 3.40
CA PRO A 8 -22.29 -4.00 3.47
C PRO A 8 -21.90 -2.76 4.29
N LYS A 9 -22.08 -1.57 3.70
CA LYS A 9 -21.77 -0.30 4.38
C LYS A 9 -22.69 -0.06 5.58
N LYS A 10 -22.11 0.28 6.72
CA LYS A 10 -22.82 0.69 7.95
C LYS A 10 -22.57 2.17 8.22
N ARG A 11 -23.62 2.95 8.48
CA ARG A 11 -23.49 4.38 8.81
C ARG A 11 -22.74 4.56 10.13
N ALA A 12 -21.75 5.46 10.11
CA ALA A 12 -21.03 5.95 11.27
C ALA A 12 -21.11 7.49 11.31
N ALA A 13 -21.06 8.07 12.50
CA ALA A 13 -21.07 9.52 12.69
C ALA A 13 -19.76 9.97 13.32
N PHE A 14 -19.12 10.98 12.72
CA PHE A 14 -17.86 11.55 13.19
C PHE A 14 -18.02 13.04 13.47
N ASN A 15 -17.39 13.51 14.54
CA ASN A 15 -17.28 14.93 14.83
C ASN A 15 -15.98 15.44 14.22
N LEU A 16 -16.05 15.99 13.00
CA LEU A 16 -14.90 16.55 12.29
C LEU A 16 -14.88 18.08 12.41
N SER A 17 -13.68 18.67 12.41
CA SER A 17 -13.57 20.13 12.30
C SER A 17 -14.16 20.61 10.98
N VAL A 18 -14.77 21.80 10.97
CA VAL A 18 -15.39 22.38 9.77
C VAL A 18 -14.38 22.47 8.62
N GLY A 19 -13.16 22.96 8.91
CA GLY A 19 -12.11 23.09 7.90
C GLY A 19 -11.63 21.75 7.32
N LEU A 20 -11.70 20.66 8.09
CA LEU A 20 -11.41 19.32 7.56
C LEU A 20 -12.52 18.84 6.63
N LEU A 21 -13.78 19.02 7.03
CA LEU A 21 -14.93 18.64 6.21
C LEU A 21 -14.94 19.36 4.85
N ASP A 22 -14.59 20.64 4.84
CA ASP A 22 -14.51 21.42 3.60
C ASP A 22 -13.40 20.93 2.66
N ARG A 23 -12.25 20.55 3.22
CA ARG A 23 -11.14 19.95 2.44
C ARG A 23 -11.51 18.59 1.88
N LEU A 24 -12.17 17.74 2.67
CA LEU A 24 -12.67 16.43 2.22
C LEU A 24 -13.65 16.58 1.06
N LYS A 25 -14.61 17.53 1.17
CA LYS A 25 -15.56 17.84 0.08
C LYS A 25 -14.86 18.29 -1.20
N LYS A 26 -13.88 19.18 -1.08
CA LYS A 26 -13.12 19.67 -2.23
C LYS A 26 -12.37 18.53 -2.92
N LYS A 27 -11.68 17.69 -2.14
CA LYS A 27 -10.91 16.56 -2.67
C LYS A 27 -11.78 15.48 -3.29
N ALA A 28 -12.90 15.12 -2.66
CA ALA A 28 -13.86 14.19 -3.22
C ALA A 28 -14.38 14.67 -4.60
N ALA A 29 -14.63 15.99 -4.74
CA ALA A 29 -15.04 16.56 -6.02
C ALA A 29 -13.94 16.53 -7.10
N GLU A 30 -12.68 16.76 -6.73
CA GLU A 30 -11.51 16.64 -7.63
C GLU A 30 -11.35 15.19 -8.15
N GLU A 31 -11.63 14.19 -7.31
CA GLU A 31 -11.55 12.76 -7.64
C GLU A 31 -12.85 12.19 -8.25
N HIS A 32 -13.88 13.02 -8.49
CA HIS A 32 -15.20 12.61 -8.98
C HIS A 32 -15.90 11.55 -8.11
N GLN A 33 -15.67 11.59 -6.79
CA GLN A 33 -16.23 10.66 -5.81
C GLN A 33 -17.21 11.34 -4.87
N SER A 34 -18.07 10.55 -4.23
CA SER A 34 -18.84 11.04 -3.08
C SER A 34 -17.92 11.27 -1.89
N VAL A 35 -18.31 12.15 -0.97
CA VAL A 35 -17.52 12.40 0.26
C VAL A 35 -17.39 11.13 1.09
N ASP A 36 -18.46 10.33 1.16
CA ASP A 36 -18.47 9.08 1.93
C ASP A 36 -17.51 8.06 1.31
N ASP A 37 -17.51 7.89 -0.01
CA ASP A 37 -16.61 6.94 -0.70
C ASP A 37 -15.14 7.39 -0.63
N PHE A 38 -14.90 8.71 -0.73
CA PHE A 38 -13.55 9.28 -0.59
C PHE A 38 -13.00 9.15 0.84
N VAL A 39 -13.87 9.30 1.86
CA VAL A 39 -13.46 9.07 3.25
C VAL A 39 -13.19 7.58 3.48
N GLU A 40 -14.01 6.69 2.92
CA GLU A 40 -13.79 5.25 3.02
C GLU A 40 -12.46 4.82 2.39
N SER A 41 -12.09 5.34 1.21
CA SER A 41 -10.80 5.03 0.58
C SER A 41 -9.61 5.49 1.42
N ILE A 42 -9.64 6.72 1.95
CA ILE A 42 -8.59 7.22 2.86
C ILE A 42 -8.50 6.34 4.11
N LEU A 43 -9.62 5.96 4.71
CA LEU A 43 -9.63 5.13 5.90
C LEU A 43 -9.10 3.73 5.58
N LEU A 44 -9.48 3.15 4.44
CA LEU A 44 -8.94 1.88 3.96
C LEU A 44 -7.43 1.99 3.77
N ASP A 45 -6.93 2.99 3.06
CA ASP A 45 -5.49 3.20 2.86
C ASP A 45 -4.74 3.38 4.19
N ALA A 46 -5.36 4.04 5.17
CA ALA A 46 -4.75 4.27 6.48
C ALA A 46 -4.72 3.01 7.36
N ILE A 47 -5.67 2.08 7.19
CA ILE A 47 -5.75 0.84 8.00
C ILE A 47 -5.21 -0.39 7.25
N TYR A 48 -5.12 -0.36 5.93
CA TYR A 48 -4.47 -1.40 5.12
C TYR A 48 -2.96 -1.29 5.30
N TYR A 49 -2.47 -1.96 6.34
CA TYR A 49 -1.05 -2.21 6.57
C TYR A 49 -0.63 -3.62 6.13
N GLU A 50 -1.57 -4.47 5.70
CA GLU A 50 -1.26 -5.84 5.31
C GLU A 50 -0.78 -5.88 3.85
N PRO A 51 0.47 -6.32 3.59
CA PRO A 51 0.97 -6.44 2.23
C PRO A 51 0.05 -7.36 1.41
N ASN A 52 -0.20 -7.03 0.13
CA ASN A 52 -0.99 -7.89 -0.75
C ASN A 52 -0.29 -9.26 -0.95
N GLU A 53 -1.00 -10.25 -1.49
CA GLU A 53 -0.47 -11.63 -1.66
C GLU A 53 0.88 -11.65 -2.39
N ALA A 54 1.01 -10.90 -3.49
CA ALA A 54 2.28 -10.78 -4.22
C ALA A 54 3.43 -10.17 -3.38
N THR A 55 3.11 -9.22 -2.50
CA THR A 55 4.11 -8.59 -1.61
C THR A 55 4.47 -9.52 -0.45
N LEU A 56 3.51 -10.27 0.10
CA LEU A 56 3.77 -11.30 1.10
C LEU A 56 4.63 -12.43 0.53
N GLU A 57 4.32 -12.87 -0.70
CA GLU A 57 5.14 -13.86 -1.43
C GLU A 57 6.56 -13.36 -1.63
N ALA A 58 6.76 -12.11 -2.07
CA ALA A 58 8.09 -11.52 -2.21
C ALA A 58 8.85 -11.41 -0.87
N ILE A 59 8.15 -11.06 0.22
CA ILE A 59 8.73 -11.01 1.56
C ILE A 59 9.16 -12.40 2.03
N GLU A 60 8.31 -13.41 1.85
CA GLU A 60 8.62 -14.79 2.23
C GLU A 60 9.70 -15.40 1.34
N GLU A 61 9.73 -15.07 0.05
CA GLU A 61 10.79 -15.45 -0.87
C GLU A 61 12.15 -14.87 -0.42
N ALA A 62 12.21 -13.56 -0.13
CA ALA A 62 13.41 -12.92 0.38
C ALA A 62 13.88 -13.54 1.71
N ARG A 63 12.96 -13.82 2.63
CA ARG A 63 13.26 -14.50 3.91
C ARG A 63 13.73 -15.94 3.72
N SER A 64 13.18 -16.66 2.75
CA SER A 64 13.56 -18.04 2.46
C SER A 64 14.98 -18.17 1.90
N GLY A 65 15.55 -17.06 1.39
CA GLY A 65 16.87 -17.04 0.79
C GLY A 65 16.97 -17.82 -0.53
N ARG A 66 15.84 -18.24 -1.11
CA ARG A 66 15.80 -19.11 -2.30
C ARG A 66 16.53 -18.53 -3.51
N TYR A 67 16.50 -17.20 -3.65
CA TYR A 67 17.20 -16.43 -4.69
C TYR A 67 18.21 -15.43 -4.08
N ALA A 68 18.55 -15.59 -2.80
CA ALA A 68 19.49 -14.68 -2.15
C ALA A 68 20.92 -15.09 -2.51
N GLY A 69 21.49 -14.46 -3.53
CA GLY A 69 22.93 -14.50 -3.76
C GLY A 69 23.70 -13.56 -2.83
N THR A 70 24.99 -13.39 -3.10
CA THR A 70 25.86 -12.51 -2.32
C THR A 70 25.93 -11.14 -2.97
N LEU A 71 25.40 -10.12 -2.30
CA LEU A 71 25.51 -8.73 -2.76
C LEU A 71 26.87 -8.14 -2.36
N ASP A 72 27.57 -7.56 -3.33
CA ASP A 72 28.81 -6.82 -3.09
C ASP A 72 28.52 -5.31 -3.05
N ALA A 73 28.42 -4.74 -1.85
CA ALA A 73 28.15 -3.32 -1.66
C ALA A 73 29.42 -2.43 -1.63
N SER A 74 30.58 -2.94 -2.04
CA SER A 74 31.86 -2.21 -1.97
C SER A 74 31.97 -1.03 -2.95
N SER A 75 31.24 -1.08 -4.06
CA SER A 75 31.12 0.00 -5.04
C SER A 75 29.86 -0.18 -5.90
N PHE A 76 29.40 0.87 -6.58
CA PHE A 76 28.24 0.78 -7.48
C PHE A 76 28.46 -0.28 -8.59
N GLU A 77 29.67 -0.33 -9.16
CA GLU A 77 29.99 -1.30 -10.21
C GLU A 77 29.99 -2.74 -9.69
N ALA A 78 30.56 -2.96 -8.50
CA ALA A 78 30.55 -4.28 -7.85
C ALA A 78 29.11 -4.72 -7.48
N PHE A 79 28.29 -3.78 -7.03
CA PHE A 79 26.89 -4.03 -6.70
C PHE A 79 26.08 -4.48 -7.91
N MET A 80 26.16 -3.74 -9.03
CA MET A 80 25.46 -4.10 -10.27
C MET A 80 25.91 -5.46 -10.81
N LYS A 81 27.23 -5.74 -10.82
CA LYS A 81 27.76 -7.06 -11.20
C LYS A 81 27.25 -8.18 -10.29
N SER A 82 27.11 -7.92 -8.99
CA SER A 82 26.58 -8.91 -8.05
C SER A 82 25.09 -9.17 -8.24
N ILE A 83 24.30 -8.21 -8.75
CA ILE A 83 22.90 -8.42 -9.11
C ILE A 83 22.79 -9.27 -10.37
N GLU A 84 23.52 -8.90 -11.44
CA GLU A 84 23.49 -9.63 -12.71
C GLU A 84 23.85 -11.11 -12.52
N ALA A 85 24.80 -11.41 -11.62
CA ALA A 85 25.20 -12.78 -11.30
C ALA A 85 24.17 -13.60 -10.49
N ILE A 86 23.11 -12.97 -9.99
CA ILE A 86 22.01 -13.64 -9.23
C ILE A 86 20.84 -13.99 -10.16
N GLU A 87 20.74 -13.33 -11.31
CA GLU A 87 19.63 -13.50 -12.27
C GLU A 87 19.81 -14.69 -13.24
N ASP A 88 21.00 -15.33 -13.27
CA ASP A 88 21.35 -16.54 -14.07
C ASP A 88 21.09 -17.87 -13.33
#